data_AF-A0A2E0TFM6-F1
#
_entry.id   AF-A0A2E0TFM6-F1
#
_cell.length_a   1.000
_cell.length_b   1.000
_cell.length_c   1.000
_cell.angle_alpha   90.00
_cell.angle_beta   90.00
_cell.angle_gamma   90.00
#
_symmetry.space_group_name_H-M   'P 1'
#
loop_
_entity.id
_entity.type
_entity.pdbx_description
1 polymer ?
#
loop_
_entity_poly.entity_id
_entity_poly.type
_entity_poly.pdbx_seq_one_letter_code
_entity_poly.pdbx_strand_id
1 'polypeptide(L)'
;MLRVAGALSVAGLLCVLLGERAVAQSVDAPSPLESARQAYEQARFEEAVLILGEAEREATLDAEGVARLLELRALSAFGLRDEALVERTLRQLAALDDERPIPDETPPPLRERWEAAREAPPRVELGAVAVTRADDGGLRVRAEASGDLGGLRRGWRIRARVGGGAFMASDGIEVALPSGTGEVEVEVLALGPGGAVVARLTGRRNAPPLPTTPPPITEPDPDRRQRRLVAGTTAAVLVLMAVGIGLSVGLRRDDGSQTTVLEGPFFGEP
;
A
#
# COMPACT_ATOMS: atom_id res chain seq x y z
N MET A 1 -40.52 -63.96 -39.21
CA MET A 1 -39.87 -63.99 -37.88
C MET A 1 -40.10 -62.62 -37.24
N LEU A 2 -41.20 -62.48 -36.47
CA LEU A 2 -41.25 -62.42 -34.99
C LEU A 2 -40.49 -61.20 -34.42
N ARG A 3 -41.19 -60.11 -34.04
CA ARG A 3 -41.74 -59.77 -32.68
C ARG A 3 -40.63 -59.67 -31.62
N VAL A 4 -40.44 -58.53 -30.93
CA VAL A 4 -41.10 -58.11 -29.66
C VAL A 4 -40.59 -56.68 -29.34
N ALA A 5 -41.42 -55.62 -29.32
CA ALA A 5 -42.08 -54.98 -28.14
C ALA A 5 -41.11 -54.76 -26.95
N GLY A 6 -40.81 -53.56 -26.46
CA GLY A 6 -41.72 -52.59 -25.86
C GLY A 6 -41.41 -52.48 -24.35
N ALA A 7 -41.03 -51.29 -23.87
CA ALA A 7 -41.14 -50.82 -22.47
C ALA A 7 -40.73 -49.34 -22.47
N LEU A 8 -41.68 -48.40 -22.58
CA LEU A 8 -42.24 -47.69 -21.43
C LEU A 8 -41.18 -47.33 -20.38
N SER A 9 -40.73 -46.07 -20.39
CA SER A 9 -40.34 -45.40 -19.15
C SER A 9 -40.82 -43.95 -19.18
N VAL A 10 -42.13 -43.83 -18.92
CA VAL A 10 -42.83 -42.60 -18.57
C VAL A 10 -42.54 -42.37 -17.07
N ALA A 11 -41.37 -41.82 -16.75
CA ALA A 11 -41.02 -41.47 -15.37
C ALA A 11 -39.90 -40.42 -15.36
N GLY A 12 -40.24 -39.16 -15.62
CA GLY A 12 -39.25 -38.09 -15.56
C GLY A 12 -39.78 -36.68 -15.82
N LEU A 13 -41.09 -36.46 -15.64
CA LEU A 13 -41.73 -35.15 -15.90
C LEU A 13 -42.19 -34.45 -14.60
N LEU A 14 -41.58 -34.75 -13.44
CA LEU A 14 -42.07 -34.26 -12.15
C LEU A 14 -40.99 -33.78 -11.16
N CYS A 15 -39.85 -33.25 -11.62
CA CYS A 15 -38.83 -32.65 -10.75
C CYS A 15 -38.20 -31.35 -11.31
N VAL A 16 -38.91 -30.57 -12.13
CA VAL A 16 -38.38 -29.30 -12.69
C VAL A 16 -39.10 -28.06 -12.14
N LEU A 17 -40.07 -28.21 -11.23
CA LEU A 17 -40.92 -27.09 -10.77
C LEU A 17 -40.66 -26.59 -9.33
N LEU A 18 -39.64 -27.07 -8.62
CA LEU A 18 -39.34 -26.65 -7.23
C LEU A 18 -37.90 -26.19 -7.03
N GLY A 19 -37.23 -25.79 -8.12
CA GLY A 19 -36.02 -25.00 -8.05
C GLY A 19 -36.34 -23.51 -7.97
N GLU A 20 -37.25 -23.09 -7.06
CA GLU A 20 -37.21 -21.73 -6.55
C GLU A 20 -35.85 -21.61 -5.88
N ARG A 21 -34.87 -21.17 -6.68
CA ARG A 21 -33.69 -20.50 -6.14
C ARG A 21 -34.28 -19.40 -5.28
N ALA A 22 -34.35 -19.65 -3.97
CA ALA A 22 -34.13 -18.63 -2.99
C ALA A 22 -32.80 -18.00 -3.41
N VAL A 23 -32.89 -17.04 -4.33
CA VAL A 23 -31.95 -15.95 -4.43
C VAL A 23 -32.11 -15.35 -3.05
N ALA A 24 -31.35 -15.87 -2.10
CA ALA A 24 -31.08 -15.16 -0.87
C ALA A 24 -30.59 -13.83 -1.40
N GLN A 25 -31.48 -12.83 -1.38
CA GLN A 25 -31.10 -11.45 -1.54
C GLN A 25 -30.10 -11.30 -0.41
N SER A 26 -28.82 -11.39 -0.77
CA SER A 26 -27.78 -10.84 0.09
C SER A 26 -28.28 -9.44 0.33
N VAL A 27 -28.70 -9.17 1.56
CA VAL A 27 -28.85 -7.80 2.01
C VAL A 27 -27.44 -7.28 1.84
N ASP A 28 -27.22 -6.56 0.73
CA ASP A 28 -25.88 -6.14 0.34
C ASP A 28 -25.34 -5.35 1.51
N ALA A 29 -24.34 -5.92 2.17
CA ALA A 29 -23.72 -5.28 3.30
C ALA A 29 -23.26 -3.89 2.81
N PRO A 30 -23.52 -2.81 3.58
CA PRO A 30 -23.14 -1.48 3.15
C PRO A 30 -21.66 -1.46 2.83
N SER A 31 -21.30 -0.80 1.72
CA SER A 31 -19.88 -0.72 1.35
C SER A 31 -19.07 -0.10 2.50
N PRO A 32 -17.78 -0.45 2.67
CA PRO A 32 -16.96 0.16 3.70
C PRO A 32 -16.95 1.70 3.67
N LEU A 33 -17.01 2.31 2.47
CA LEU A 33 -17.10 3.77 2.34
C LEU A 33 -18.44 4.34 2.84
N GLU A 34 -19.56 3.63 2.60
CA GLU A 34 -20.86 4.05 3.12
C GLU A 34 -20.94 3.86 4.64
N SER A 35 -20.33 2.80 5.17
CA SER A 35 -20.21 2.59 6.63
C SER A 35 -19.37 3.68 7.30
N ALA A 36 -18.24 4.06 6.69
CA ALA A 36 -17.42 5.18 7.16
C ALA A 36 -18.16 6.51 7.07
N ARG A 37 -18.93 6.74 5.99
CA ARG A 37 -19.77 7.94 5.80
C ARG A 37 -20.79 8.05 6.93
N GLN A 38 -21.48 6.95 7.22
CA GLN A 38 -22.45 6.88 8.30
C GLN A 38 -21.81 7.16 9.67
N ALA A 39 -20.60 6.65 9.93
CA ALA A 39 -19.87 6.96 11.16
C ALA A 39 -19.51 8.45 11.25
N TYR A 40 -19.03 9.06 10.15
CA TYR A 40 -18.75 10.49 10.06
C TYR A 40 -20.00 11.35 10.33
N GLU A 41 -21.13 11.03 9.70
CA GLU A 41 -22.41 11.75 9.89
C GLU A 41 -22.92 11.69 11.33
N GLN A 42 -22.55 10.64 12.07
CA GLN A 42 -22.87 10.47 13.48
C GLN A 42 -21.79 11.05 14.42
N ALA A 43 -20.84 11.83 13.89
CA ALA A 43 -19.70 12.39 14.60
C ALA A 43 -18.81 11.34 15.29
N ARG A 44 -18.82 10.08 14.82
CA ARG A 44 -17.95 8.99 15.27
C ARG A 44 -16.67 8.98 14.43
N PHE A 45 -15.87 10.04 14.56
CA PHE A 45 -14.74 10.30 13.66
C PHE A 45 -13.61 9.27 13.80
N GLU A 46 -13.29 8.78 15.00
CA GLU A 46 -12.27 7.73 15.16
C GLU A 46 -12.69 6.44 14.44
N GLU A 47 -13.95 6.06 14.56
CA GLU A 47 -14.53 4.89 13.91
C GLU A 47 -14.52 5.05 12.38
N ALA A 48 -14.89 6.22 11.86
CA ALA A 48 -14.80 6.52 10.44
C ALA A 48 -13.36 6.33 9.92
N VAL A 49 -12.35 6.84 10.64
CA VAL A 49 -10.94 6.68 10.26
C VAL A 49 -10.50 5.20 10.28
N LEU A 50 -10.94 4.42 11.27
CA LEU A 50 -10.66 2.99 11.35
C LEU A 50 -11.25 2.23 10.16
N ILE A 51 -12.54 2.44 9.86
CA ILE A 51 -13.23 1.80 8.72
C ILE A 51 -12.54 2.18 7.40
N LEU A 52 -12.14 3.45 7.23
CA LEU A 52 -11.41 3.90 6.03
C LEU A 52 -10.03 3.23 5.90
N GLY A 53 -9.38 2.92 7.02
CA GLY A 53 -8.11 2.18 7.05
C GLY A 53 -8.27 0.69 6.69
N GLU A 54 -9.42 0.10 6.96
CA GLU A 54 -9.79 -1.25 6.49
C GLU A 54 -10.15 -1.24 5.00
N ALA A 55 -10.97 -0.27 4.57
CA ALA A 55 -11.35 -0.08 3.17
C ALA A 55 -10.13 0.08 2.26
N GLU A 56 -9.11 0.83 2.71
CA GLU A 56 -7.85 1.00 1.98
C GLU A 56 -7.08 -0.32 1.77
N ARG A 57 -7.23 -1.31 2.65
CA ARG A 57 -6.52 -2.60 2.57
C ARG A 57 -7.29 -3.66 1.78
N GLU A 58 -8.60 -3.69 1.91
CA GLU A 58 -9.42 -4.85 1.49
C GLU A 58 -10.32 -4.56 0.29
N ALA A 59 -10.71 -3.31 0.07
CA ALA A 59 -11.60 -2.97 -1.03
C ALA A 59 -10.84 -2.90 -2.36
N THR A 60 -11.47 -3.30 -3.45
CA THR A 60 -11.00 -2.96 -4.80
C THR A 60 -11.59 -1.60 -5.17
N LEU A 61 -10.79 -0.55 -5.02
CA LEU A 61 -11.20 0.82 -5.30
C LEU A 61 -10.73 1.23 -6.71
N ASP A 62 -11.58 1.97 -7.41
CA ASP A 62 -11.17 2.75 -8.57
C ASP A 62 -10.67 4.13 -8.13
N ALA A 63 -10.25 4.96 -9.09
CA ALA A 63 -9.70 6.29 -8.80
C ALA A 63 -10.71 7.18 -8.04
N GLU A 64 -11.99 7.13 -8.42
CA GLU A 64 -13.07 7.88 -7.77
C GLU A 64 -13.31 7.39 -6.33
N GLY A 65 -13.31 6.07 -6.12
CA GLY A 65 -13.42 5.47 -4.79
C GLY A 65 -12.27 5.88 -3.86
N VAL A 66 -11.05 5.97 -4.37
CA VAL A 66 -9.90 6.48 -3.59
C VAL A 66 -10.06 7.97 -3.30
N ALA A 67 -10.51 8.78 -4.26
CA ALA A 67 -10.75 10.20 -4.03
C ALA A 67 -11.81 10.41 -2.91
N ARG A 68 -12.96 9.71 -2.99
CA ARG A 68 -14.00 9.73 -1.96
C ARG A 68 -13.48 9.27 -0.59
N LEU A 69 -12.61 8.25 -0.57
CA LEU A 69 -11.96 7.77 0.66
C LEU A 69 -11.09 8.86 1.30
N LEU A 70 -10.25 9.53 0.49
CA LEU A 70 -9.36 10.58 0.95
C LEU A 70 -10.13 11.83 1.41
N GLU A 71 -11.19 12.23 0.72
CA GLU A 71 -12.08 13.32 1.14
C GLU A 71 -12.67 13.05 2.53
N LEU A 72 -13.29 11.88 2.71
CA LEU A 72 -13.92 11.52 3.96
C LEU A 72 -12.91 11.37 5.10
N ARG A 73 -11.70 10.90 4.79
CA ARG A 73 -10.58 10.83 5.74
C ARG A 73 -10.12 12.23 6.17
N ALA A 74 -10.01 13.18 5.24
CA ALA A 74 -9.64 14.56 5.56
C ALA A 74 -10.69 15.23 6.46
N LEU A 75 -11.98 15.04 6.15
CA LEU A 75 -13.09 15.54 6.97
C LEU A 75 -13.09 14.93 8.38
N SER A 76 -12.91 13.61 8.48
CA SER A 76 -12.88 12.91 9.77
C SER A 76 -11.65 13.32 10.60
N ALA A 77 -10.48 13.46 9.97
CA ALA A 77 -9.26 13.94 10.61
C ALA A 77 -9.39 15.38 11.12
N PHE A 78 -10.07 16.24 10.35
CA PHE A 78 -10.38 17.60 10.78
C PHE A 78 -11.30 17.60 12.01
N GLY A 79 -12.32 16.74 12.05
CA GLY A 79 -13.17 16.53 13.23
C GLY A 79 -12.39 16.11 14.48
N LEU A 80 -11.35 15.29 14.30
CA LEU A 80 -10.43 14.85 15.37
C LEU A 80 -9.36 15.89 15.74
N ARG A 81 -9.25 17.00 14.99
CA ARG A 81 -8.14 17.97 15.09
C ARG A 81 -6.76 17.34 14.87
N ASP A 82 -6.68 16.27 14.07
CA ASP A 82 -5.42 15.68 13.64
C ASP A 82 -4.88 16.42 12.41
N GLU A 83 -4.22 17.54 12.68
CA GLU A 83 -3.65 18.44 11.67
C GLU A 83 -2.68 17.71 10.73
N ALA A 84 -1.87 16.80 11.26
CA ALA A 84 -0.88 16.07 10.47
C ALA A 84 -1.55 15.10 9.48
N LEU A 85 -2.63 14.44 9.91
CA LEU A 85 -3.42 13.56 9.04
C LEU A 85 -4.17 14.37 7.98
N VAL A 86 -4.75 15.53 8.31
CA VAL A 86 -5.39 16.43 7.35
C VAL A 86 -4.41 16.82 6.24
N GLU A 87 -3.26 17.38 6.61
CA GLU A 87 -2.26 17.88 5.65
C GLU A 87 -1.71 16.77 4.74
N ARG A 88 -1.50 15.57 5.29
CA ARG A 88 -1.07 14.43 4.48
C ARG A 88 -2.17 13.99 3.52
N THR A 89 -3.42 13.93 3.98
CA THR A 89 -4.55 13.44 3.18
C THR A 89 -4.92 14.41 2.06
N LEU A 90 -4.92 15.72 2.32
CA LEU A 90 -5.15 16.72 1.28
C LEU A 90 -4.04 16.71 0.22
N ARG A 91 -2.78 16.54 0.61
CA ARG A 91 -1.67 16.36 -0.36
C ARG A 91 -1.81 15.09 -1.19
N GLN A 92 -2.28 13.98 -0.60
CA GLN A 92 -2.59 12.77 -1.35
C GLN A 92 -3.73 12.99 -2.34
N LEU A 93 -4.79 13.70 -1.94
CA LEU A 93 -5.93 14.01 -2.79
C LEU A 93 -5.52 14.93 -3.94
N ALA A 94 -4.71 15.96 -3.68
CA ALA A 94 -4.22 16.90 -4.70
C ALA A 94 -3.25 16.22 -5.68
N ALA A 95 -2.47 15.24 -5.21
CA ALA A 95 -1.63 14.41 -6.07
C ALA A 95 -2.44 13.49 -7.00
N LEU A 96 -3.65 13.09 -6.57
CA LEU A 96 -4.53 12.20 -7.32
C LEU A 96 -5.41 12.96 -8.32
N ASP A 97 -6.03 14.05 -7.89
CA ASP A 97 -6.99 14.85 -8.66
C ASP A 97 -7.00 16.31 -8.14
N ASP A 98 -6.18 17.17 -8.75
CA ASP A 98 -6.00 18.59 -8.40
C ASP A 98 -7.13 19.51 -8.92
N GLU A 99 -7.98 18.98 -9.80
CA GLU A 99 -9.15 19.67 -10.36
C GLU A 99 -10.44 19.30 -9.62
N ARG A 100 -10.36 18.37 -8.66
CA ARG A 100 -11.53 17.87 -7.94
C ARG A 100 -12.29 18.99 -7.21
N PRO A 101 -13.61 19.11 -7.41
CA PRO A 101 -14.42 20.03 -6.63
C PRO A 101 -14.55 19.51 -5.19
N ILE A 102 -14.35 20.38 -4.20
CA ILE A 102 -14.63 20.02 -2.81
C ILE A 102 -16.16 20.03 -2.58
N PRO A 103 -16.72 19.06 -1.84
CA PRO A 103 -18.10 19.10 -1.37
C PRO A 103 -18.45 20.38 -0.60
N ASP A 104 -19.66 20.90 -0.81
CA ASP A 104 -20.16 22.12 -0.17
C ASP A 104 -20.20 22.03 1.37
N GLU A 105 -20.39 20.83 1.92
CA GLU A 105 -20.37 20.56 3.37
C GLU A 105 -18.98 20.75 4.00
N THR A 106 -17.92 20.93 3.21
CA THR A 106 -16.56 21.06 3.74
C THR A 106 -16.38 22.38 4.49
N PRO A 107 -15.91 22.35 5.75
CA PRO A 107 -15.68 23.57 6.53
C PRO A 107 -14.74 24.56 5.83
N PRO A 108 -15.00 25.89 5.92
CA PRO A 108 -14.17 26.89 5.26
C PRO A 108 -12.66 26.77 5.53
N PRO A 109 -12.19 26.48 6.78
CA PRO A 109 -10.77 26.30 7.03
C PRO A 109 -10.15 25.10 6.29
N LEU A 110 -10.92 24.03 6.07
CA LEU A 110 -10.45 22.86 5.33
C LEU A 110 -10.42 23.14 3.82
N ARG A 111 -11.37 23.94 3.32
CA ARG A 111 -11.39 24.42 1.94
C ARG A 111 -10.16 25.27 1.62
N GLU A 112 -9.80 26.21 2.49
CA GLU A 112 -8.58 27.02 2.32
C GLU A 112 -7.32 26.16 2.21
N ARG A 113 -7.22 25.10 3.02
CA ARG A 113 -6.09 24.16 2.98
C ARG A 113 -6.08 23.30 1.72
N TRP A 114 -7.23 22.91 1.21
CA TRP A 114 -7.31 22.23 -0.08
C TRP A 114 -6.81 23.13 -1.21
N GLU A 115 -7.28 24.39 -1.26
CA GLU A 115 -6.81 25.36 -2.26
C GLU A 115 -5.29 25.55 -2.17
N ALA A 116 -4.71 25.60 -0.96
CA ALA A 116 -3.26 25.63 -0.80
C ALA A 116 -2.57 24.33 -1.27
N ALA A 117 -3.15 23.16 -0.99
CA ALA A 117 -2.56 21.87 -1.38
C ALA A 117 -2.52 21.66 -2.90
N ARG A 118 -3.48 22.23 -3.65
CA ARG A 118 -3.57 22.11 -5.11
C ARG A 118 -2.79 23.17 -5.89
N GLU A 119 -2.28 24.23 -5.25
CA GLU A 119 -1.46 25.24 -5.95
C GLU A 119 -0.11 24.67 -6.42
N ALA A 120 0.43 23.68 -5.71
CA ALA A 120 1.67 23.00 -6.07
C ALA A 120 1.54 21.48 -5.81
N PRO A 121 0.67 20.79 -6.55
CA PRO A 121 0.34 19.40 -6.24
C PRO A 121 1.56 18.54 -6.57
N PRO A 122 2.06 17.72 -5.62
CA PRO A 122 3.11 16.78 -5.93
C PRO A 122 2.51 15.67 -6.80
N ARG A 123 2.72 15.74 -8.12
CA ARG A 123 2.26 14.69 -9.04
C ARG A 123 3.15 13.47 -8.92
N VAL A 124 2.54 12.29 -8.83
CA VAL A 124 3.27 11.02 -8.88
C VAL A 124 3.75 10.79 -10.30
N GLU A 125 5.05 10.97 -10.52
CA GLU A 125 5.68 10.73 -11.82
C GLU A 125 6.33 9.35 -11.80
N LEU A 126 6.04 8.54 -12.83
CA LEU A 126 6.59 7.20 -12.95
C LEU A 126 7.78 7.15 -13.90
N GLY A 127 8.83 6.46 -13.47
CA GLY A 127 9.98 6.05 -14.26
C GLY A 127 10.07 4.54 -14.37
N ALA A 128 10.74 4.07 -15.43
CA ALA A 128 11.11 2.67 -15.59
C ALA A 128 12.54 2.60 -16.14
N VAL A 129 13.40 1.88 -15.43
CA VAL A 129 14.83 1.73 -15.76
C VAL A 129 15.09 0.27 -16.06
N ALA A 130 15.61 0.00 -17.26
CA ALA A 130 16.09 -1.32 -17.64
C ALA A 130 17.57 -1.44 -17.24
N VAL A 131 17.89 -2.43 -16.41
CA VAL A 131 19.25 -2.68 -15.90
C VAL A 131 19.66 -4.10 -16.24
N THR A 132 20.82 -4.25 -16.87
CA THR A 132 21.43 -5.56 -17.12
C THR A 132 22.22 -6.00 -15.90
N ARG A 133 22.00 -7.22 -15.43
CA ARG A 133 22.77 -7.80 -14.33
C ARG A 133 24.05 -8.43 -14.86
N ALA A 134 25.18 -8.08 -14.26
CA ALA A 134 26.50 -8.56 -14.67
C ALA A 134 26.70 -10.06 -14.42
N ASP A 135 26.05 -10.62 -13.39
CA ASP A 135 26.30 -11.99 -12.92
C ASP A 135 25.75 -13.06 -13.87
N ASP A 136 24.57 -12.83 -14.45
CA ASP A 136 23.81 -13.81 -15.25
C ASP A 136 23.44 -13.30 -16.65
N GLY A 137 23.81 -12.07 -16.99
CA GLY A 137 23.40 -11.41 -18.25
C GLY A 137 21.89 -11.18 -18.33
N GLY A 138 21.16 -11.38 -17.23
CA GLY A 138 19.72 -11.20 -17.14
C GLY A 138 19.33 -9.74 -17.20
N LEU A 139 18.23 -9.45 -17.89
CA LEU A 139 17.67 -8.12 -17.94
C LEU A 139 16.67 -7.94 -16.80
N ARG A 140 16.73 -6.83 -16.08
CA ARG A 140 15.72 -6.43 -15.10
C ARG A 140 15.10 -5.11 -15.49
N VAL A 141 13.80 -4.99 -15.28
CA VAL A 141 13.12 -3.70 -15.35
C VAL A 141 12.72 -3.31 -13.95
N ARG A 142 13.19 -2.15 -13.50
CA ARG A 142 12.90 -1.56 -12.19
C ARG A 142 11.96 -0.37 -12.36
N ALA A 143 10.90 -0.35 -11.56
CA ALA A 143 10.01 0.79 -11.47
C ALA A 143 10.53 1.84 -10.48
N GLU A 144 10.35 3.11 -10.83
CA GLU A 144 10.72 4.25 -10.00
C GLU A 144 9.54 5.22 -9.94
N ALA A 145 9.35 5.90 -8.81
CA ALA A 145 8.38 6.98 -8.68
C ALA A 145 9.05 8.19 -8.00
N SER A 146 8.82 9.36 -8.56
CA SER A 146 9.08 10.66 -7.93
C SER A 146 7.76 11.33 -7.55
N GLY A 147 7.80 12.30 -6.64
CA GLY A 147 6.61 13.07 -6.26
C GLY A 147 5.58 12.35 -5.38
N ASP A 148 5.85 11.13 -4.91
CA ASP A 148 4.97 10.40 -3.96
C ASP A 148 5.10 10.92 -2.52
N LEU A 149 4.97 12.24 -2.32
CA LEU A 149 5.17 12.90 -1.02
C LEU A 149 4.10 12.54 0.01
N GLY A 150 2.93 12.10 -0.45
CA GLY A 150 1.83 11.66 0.40
C GLY A 150 1.86 10.16 0.73
N GLY A 151 2.71 9.35 0.09
CA GLY A 151 2.62 7.90 0.18
C GLY A 151 1.31 7.37 -0.42
N LEU A 152 0.85 8.00 -1.50
CA LEU A 152 -0.32 7.58 -2.26
C LEU A 152 -0.06 6.22 -2.91
N ARG A 153 1.18 5.94 -3.35
CA ARG A 153 1.56 4.62 -3.86
C ARG A 153 1.82 3.64 -2.70
N ARG A 154 1.08 2.54 -2.70
CA ARG A 154 1.19 1.40 -1.78
C ARG A 154 1.88 0.18 -2.38
N GLY A 155 1.87 0.05 -3.72
CA GLY A 155 2.45 -1.09 -4.40
C GLY A 155 2.76 -0.84 -5.87
N TRP A 156 3.22 -1.90 -6.54
CA TRP A 156 3.62 -1.87 -7.94
C TRP A 156 3.01 -3.05 -8.68
N ARG A 157 2.76 -2.86 -9.97
CA ARG A 157 2.57 -3.96 -10.91
C ARG A 157 3.32 -3.63 -12.18
N ILE A 158 4.30 -4.47 -12.51
CA ILE A 158 5.16 -4.31 -13.67
C ILE A 158 4.86 -5.45 -14.62
N ARG A 159 4.66 -5.13 -15.90
CA ARG A 159 4.61 -6.08 -16.99
C ARG A 159 5.64 -5.68 -18.03
N ALA A 160 6.50 -6.60 -18.41
CA ALA A 160 7.51 -6.31 -19.43
C ALA A 160 7.77 -7.52 -20.33
N ARG A 161 8.23 -7.25 -21.56
CA ARG A 161 8.72 -8.27 -22.49
C ARG A 161 9.88 -7.73 -23.32
N VAL A 162 10.74 -8.63 -23.78
CA VAL A 162 11.83 -8.33 -24.71
C VAL A 162 11.42 -8.79 -26.11
N GLY A 163 11.46 -7.88 -27.08
CA GLY A 163 11.04 -8.12 -28.46
C GLY A 163 9.61 -8.67 -28.57
N GLY A 164 9.43 -9.70 -29.39
CA GLY A 164 8.16 -10.41 -29.56
C GLY A 164 7.86 -11.49 -28.51
N GLY A 165 8.61 -11.53 -27.40
CA GLY A 165 8.45 -12.53 -26.35
C GLY A 165 7.14 -12.44 -25.55
N ALA A 166 6.97 -13.37 -24.61
CA ALA A 166 5.85 -13.34 -23.67
C ALA A 166 6.04 -12.24 -22.61
N PHE A 167 4.94 -11.63 -22.16
CA PHE A 167 4.96 -10.72 -21.02
C PHE A 167 5.25 -11.48 -19.73
N MET A 168 6.24 -10.99 -18.99
CA MET A 168 6.47 -11.35 -17.60
C MET A 168 5.86 -10.28 -16.71
N ALA A 169 5.33 -10.68 -15.56
CA ALA A 169 4.68 -9.80 -14.60
C ALA A 169 5.29 -9.96 -13.21
N SER A 170 5.27 -8.88 -12.43
CA SER A 170 5.69 -8.85 -11.03
C SER A 170 4.85 -7.82 -10.28
N ASP A 171 4.40 -8.15 -9.08
CA ASP A 171 3.79 -7.18 -8.14
C ASP A 171 4.85 -6.51 -7.22
N GLY A 172 6.14 -6.66 -7.56
CA GLY A 172 7.26 -5.99 -6.89
C GLY A 172 7.80 -4.78 -7.65
N ILE A 173 8.87 -4.18 -7.12
CA ILE A 173 9.58 -3.05 -7.74
C ILE A 173 10.41 -3.44 -8.97
N GLU A 174 10.62 -4.73 -9.20
CA GLU A 174 11.43 -5.26 -10.29
C GLU A 174 10.74 -6.47 -10.93
N VAL A 175 10.91 -6.61 -12.26
CA VAL A 175 10.61 -7.84 -13.00
C VAL A 175 11.87 -8.31 -13.72
N ALA A 176 12.19 -9.60 -13.56
CA ALA A 176 13.28 -10.23 -14.28
C ALA A 176 12.78 -10.71 -15.66
N LEU A 177 13.57 -10.47 -16.69
CA LEU A 177 13.33 -10.88 -18.06
C LEU A 177 14.44 -11.84 -18.51
N PRO A 178 14.17 -12.74 -19.46
CA PRO A 178 15.21 -13.58 -20.04
C PRO A 178 16.29 -12.69 -20.68
N SER A 179 17.54 -13.14 -20.64
CA SER A 179 18.64 -12.46 -21.34
C SER A 179 18.30 -12.31 -22.82
N GLY A 180 18.41 -11.10 -23.34
CA GLY A 180 18.09 -10.82 -24.74
C GLY A 180 18.55 -9.44 -25.15
N THR A 181 18.77 -9.27 -26.44
CA THR A 181 19.04 -7.97 -27.07
C THR A 181 17.79 -7.50 -27.80
N GLY A 182 17.45 -6.22 -27.71
CA GLY A 182 16.36 -5.64 -28.48
C GLY A 182 15.53 -4.64 -27.70
N GLU A 183 14.37 -4.33 -28.24
CA GLU A 183 13.40 -3.42 -27.63
C GLU A 183 12.66 -4.12 -26.47
N VAL A 184 12.51 -3.43 -25.36
CA VAL A 184 11.82 -3.84 -24.15
C VAL A 184 10.52 -3.06 -24.10
N GLU A 185 9.40 -3.74 -24.23
CA GLU A 185 8.09 -3.15 -23.97
C GLU A 185 7.78 -3.27 -22.48
N VAL A 186 7.39 -2.15 -21.85
CA VAL A 186 7.12 -2.07 -20.42
C VAL A 186 5.79 -1.37 -20.15
N GLU A 187 5.03 -1.93 -19.23
CA GLU A 187 3.90 -1.31 -18.55
C GLU A 187 4.19 -1.33 -17.05
N VAL A 188 4.22 -0.15 -16.42
CA VAL A 188 4.36 0.03 -14.97
C VAL A 188 3.10 0.69 -14.44
N LEU A 189 2.50 0.07 -13.43
CA LEU A 189 1.37 0.61 -12.68
C LEU A 189 1.83 0.88 -11.25
N ALA A 190 1.65 2.12 -10.79
CA ALA A 190 1.70 2.44 -9.37
C ALA A 190 0.30 2.20 -8.79
N LEU A 191 0.24 1.37 -7.75
CA LEU A 191 -1.01 1.00 -7.09
C LEU A 191 -1.13 1.79 -5.78
N GLY A 192 -2.28 2.41 -5.56
CA GLY A 192 -2.61 3.15 -4.34
C GLY A 192 -3.57 2.39 -3.40
N PRO A 193 -4.32 3.12 -2.55
CA PRO A 193 -5.33 2.56 -1.68
C PRO A 193 -6.32 1.65 -2.44
N GLY A 194 -6.66 0.50 -1.85
CA GLY A 194 -7.58 -0.46 -2.45
C GLY A 194 -7.12 -1.03 -3.80
N GLY A 195 -5.82 -0.97 -4.10
CA GLY A 195 -5.27 -1.44 -5.37
C GLY A 195 -5.58 -0.54 -6.58
N ALA A 196 -6.11 0.66 -6.37
CA ALA A 196 -6.41 1.60 -7.45
C ALA A 196 -5.14 1.99 -8.22
N VAL A 197 -5.23 2.12 -9.55
CA VAL A 197 -4.11 2.60 -10.36
C VAL A 197 -4.02 4.11 -10.21
N VAL A 198 -2.99 4.60 -9.50
CA VAL A 198 -2.79 6.04 -9.27
C VAL A 198 -1.90 6.69 -10.32
N ALA A 199 -1.05 5.89 -10.98
CA ALA A 199 -0.32 6.32 -12.16
C ALA A 199 0.00 5.12 -13.06
N ARG A 200 0.11 5.38 -14.36
CA ARG A 200 0.43 4.38 -15.39
C ARG A 200 1.51 4.93 -16.31
N LEU A 201 2.51 4.10 -16.57
CA LEU A 201 3.53 4.32 -17.59
C LEU A 201 3.49 3.15 -18.56
N THR A 202 3.32 3.44 -19.85
CA THR A 202 3.49 2.46 -20.92
C THR A 202 4.54 3.00 -21.88
N GLY A 203 5.50 2.17 -22.28
CA GLY A 203 6.54 2.63 -23.18
C GLY A 203 7.41 1.51 -23.73
N ARG A 204 8.33 1.91 -24.60
CA ARG A 204 9.37 1.06 -25.15
C ARG A 204 10.75 1.64 -24.83
N ARG A 205 11.70 0.76 -24.56
CA ARG A 205 13.09 1.09 -24.20
C ARG A 205 14.02 0.12 -24.88
N ASN A 206 15.17 0.57 -25.37
CA ASN A 206 16.18 -0.37 -25.83
C ASN A 206 16.83 -1.07 -24.63
N ALA A 207 17.02 -2.38 -24.71
CA ALA A 207 17.80 -3.11 -23.72
C ALA A 207 19.21 -2.49 -23.66
N PRO A 208 19.76 -2.23 -22.46
CA PRO A 208 21.14 -1.79 -22.34
C PRO A 208 22.06 -2.80 -23.03
N PRO A 209 23.12 -2.34 -23.73
CA PRO A 209 24.10 -3.27 -24.27
C PRO A 209 24.67 -4.11 -23.12
N LEU A 210 24.88 -5.40 -23.39
CA LEU A 210 25.58 -6.27 -22.44
C LEU A 210 26.94 -5.65 -22.13
N PRO A 211 27.35 -5.58 -20.85
CA PRO A 211 28.70 -5.14 -20.52
C PRO A 211 29.69 -6.08 -21.22
N THR A 212 30.42 -5.56 -22.21
CA THR A 212 31.41 -6.33 -22.98
C THR A 212 32.70 -6.54 -22.19
N THR A 213 32.94 -5.73 -21.17
CA THR A 213 34.05 -5.91 -20.24
C THR A 213 33.63 -6.89 -19.16
N PRO A 214 34.25 -8.09 -19.05
CA PRO A 214 34.02 -8.94 -17.89
C PRO A 214 34.32 -8.10 -16.63
N PRO A 215 33.54 -8.27 -15.54
CA PRO A 215 33.84 -7.57 -14.31
C PRO A 215 35.32 -7.81 -13.98
N PRO A 216 36.08 -6.77 -13.60
CA PRO A 216 37.48 -6.96 -13.25
C PRO A 216 37.52 -8.10 -12.25
N ILE A 217 38.29 -9.15 -12.55
CA ILE A 217 38.52 -10.25 -11.63
C ILE A 217 39.16 -9.58 -10.42
N THR A 218 38.32 -9.28 -9.44
CA THR A 218 38.77 -8.72 -8.19
C THR A 218 39.39 -9.92 -7.51
N GLU A 219 40.71 -10.06 -7.63
CA GLU A 219 41.44 -11.02 -6.82
C GLU A 219 40.93 -10.86 -5.39
N PRO A 220 40.50 -11.95 -4.73
CA PRO A 220 39.91 -11.87 -3.42
C PRO A 220 40.91 -11.18 -2.48
N ASP A 221 40.63 -9.91 -2.18
CA ASP A 221 41.47 -9.07 -1.34
C ASP A 221 41.72 -9.80 -0.01
N PRO A 222 42.95 -10.30 0.24
CA PRO A 222 43.24 -11.08 1.43
C PRO A 222 42.99 -10.25 2.70
N ASP A 223 43.09 -8.92 2.61
CA ASP A 223 42.87 -8.01 3.74
C ASP A 223 41.40 -7.92 4.15
N ARG A 224 40.44 -8.24 3.25
CA ARG A 224 39.01 -8.19 3.57
C ARG A 224 38.60 -9.22 4.61
N ARG A 225 39.23 -10.41 4.63
CA ARG A 225 39.01 -11.42 5.69
C ARG A 225 39.58 -10.93 7.01
N GLN A 226 40.77 -10.33 6.99
CA GLN A 226 41.43 -9.82 8.20
C GLN A 226 40.67 -8.65 8.81
N ARG A 227 40.18 -7.71 7.99
CA ARG A 227 39.35 -6.58 8.45
C ARG A 227 37.98 -6.99 9.00
N ARG A 228 37.34 -8.03 8.45
CA ARG A 228 36.07 -8.56 8.99
C ARG A 228 36.25 -9.18 10.37
N LEU A 229 37.36 -9.88 10.61
CA LEU A 229 37.67 -10.44 11.93
C LEU A 229 37.90 -9.33 12.96
N VAL A 230 38.65 -8.28 12.59
CA VAL A 230 38.92 -7.15 13.48
C VAL A 230 37.63 -6.35 13.76
N ALA A 231 36.82 -6.04 12.75
CA ALA A 231 35.58 -5.28 12.94
C ALA A 231 34.51 -6.02 13.75
N GLY A 232 34.44 -7.36 13.63
CA GLY A 232 33.53 -8.17 14.44
C GLY A 232 33.86 -8.12 15.93
N THR A 233 35.14 -8.10 16.29
CA THR A 233 35.57 -8.04 17.69
C THR A 233 35.24 -6.72 18.38
N THR A 234 35.39 -5.58 17.68
CA THR A 234 35.09 -4.26 18.26
C THR A 234 33.60 -4.05 18.51
N ALA A 235 32.73 -4.54 17.61
CA ALA A 235 31.28 -4.45 17.80
C ALA A 235 30.79 -5.26 19.01
N ALA A 236 31.33 -6.46 19.22
CA ALA A 236 30.98 -7.30 20.37
C ALA A 236 31.33 -6.65 21.71
N VAL A 237 32.50 -5.99 21.80
CA VAL A 237 32.94 -5.28 23.01
C VAL A 237 32.02 -4.09 23.34
N LEU A 238 31.61 -3.32 22.33
CA LEU A 238 30.72 -2.17 22.53
C LEU A 238 29.32 -2.59 22.98
N VAL A 239 28.78 -3.68 22.43
CA VAL A 239 27.48 -4.22 22.87
C VAL A 239 27.56 -4.71 24.32
N LEU A 240 28.62 -5.40 24.71
CA LEU A 240 28.84 -5.83 26.10
C LEU A 240 28.93 -4.64 27.08
N MET A 241 29.64 -3.57 26.69
CA MET A 241 29.72 -2.35 27.50
C MET A 241 28.37 -1.64 27.65
N ALA A 242 27.59 -1.54 26.57
CA ALA A 242 26.26 -0.92 26.60
C ALA A 242 25.28 -1.69 27.50
N VAL A 243 25.31 -3.02 27.46
CA VAL A 243 24.50 -3.88 28.35
C VAL A 243 24.89 -3.71 29.81
N GLY A 244 26.18 -3.60 30.12
CA GLY A 244 26.67 -3.33 31.48
C GLY A 244 26.20 -1.97 32.05
N ILE A 245 26.20 -0.92 31.22
CA ILE A 245 25.72 0.41 31.60
C ILE A 245 24.18 0.41 31.78
N GLY A 246 23.44 -0.25 30.89
CA GLY A 246 21.98 -0.37 31.00
C GLY A 246 21.54 -1.08 32.29
N LEU A 247 22.19 -2.19 32.64
CA LEU A 247 21.89 -2.95 33.86
C LEU A 247 22.21 -2.16 35.14
N SER A 248 23.24 -1.33 35.15
CA SER A 248 23.63 -0.54 36.32
C SER A 248 22.71 0.67 36.57
N VAL A 249 22.05 1.21 35.53
CA VAL A 249 21.04 2.27 35.68
C VAL A 249 19.67 1.70 36.06
N GLY A 250 19.30 0.52 35.56
CA GLY A 250 18.01 -0.12 35.86
C GLY A 250 17.83 -0.51 37.32
N LEU A 251 18.90 -0.96 37.99
CA LEU A 251 18.84 -1.41 39.39
C LEU A 251 18.78 -0.25 40.42
N ARG A 252 18.87 1.01 39.98
CA ARG A 252 18.88 2.18 40.88
C ARG A 252 17.55 2.90 40.99
N ARG A 253 16.50 2.40 40.34
CA ARG A 253 15.20 3.11 40.19
C ARG A 253 14.04 2.52 41.01
N ASP A 254 14.27 1.48 41.81
CA ASP A 254 13.22 0.84 42.62
C ASP A 254 13.11 1.37 44.07
N ASP A 255 14.01 2.26 44.52
CA ASP A 255 13.90 2.86 45.85
C ASP A 255 13.19 4.22 45.79
N GLY A 256 11.86 4.18 45.94
CA GLY A 256 11.14 5.20 46.69
C GLY A 256 10.38 6.27 45.90
N SER A 257 9.10 6.01 45.64
CA SER A 257 8.06 7.01 45.88
C SER A 257 6.72 6.35 46.21
N GLN A 258 6.55 5.90 47.45
CA GLN A 258 5.21 5.77 48.01
C GLN A 258 4.69 7.19 48.27
N THR A 259 4.02 7.78 47.29
CA THR A 259 3.18 8.95 47.54
C THR A 259 1.95 8.50 48.31
N THR A 260 2.01 8.64 49.63
CA THR A 260 0.86 8.61 50.53
C THR A 260 -0.17 9.62 50.04
N VAL A 261 -1.25 9.12 49.45
CA VAL A 261 -2.46 9.87 49.17
C VAL A 261 -3.14 10.16 50.51
N LEU A 262 -3.13 11.42 50.91
CA LEU A 262 -3.84 11.93 52.07
C LEU A 262 -5.30 12.20 51.65
N GLU A 263 -6.19 11.25 51.91
CA GLU A 263 -7.64 11.49 51.89
C GLU A 263 -8.02 12.28 53.16
N GLY A 264 -8.50 13.51 52.96
CA GLY A 264 -9.10 14.34 54.01
C GLY A 264 -10.60 14.54 53.74
N PRO A 265 -11.48 14.50 54.76
CA PRO A 265 -12.91 14.76 54.59
C PRO A 265 -13.29 16.21 54.93
N PHE A 266 -14.53 16.59 54.56
CA PHE A 266 -15.31 17.79 54.97
C PHE A 266 -15.00 19.12 54.24
N PHE A 267 -15.93 20.00 53.86
CA PHE A 267 -17.35 20.33 54.21
C PHE A 267 -18.06 20.78 52.89
N GLY A 268 -19.37 20.66 52.64
CA GLY A 268 -20.55 20.89 53.50
C GLY A 268 -20.87 22.39 53.56
N GLU A 269 -21.48 22.99 52.53
CA GLU A 269 -22.85 23.58 52.51
C GLU A 269 -22.76 25.04 51.98
N PRO A 270 -23.87 25.73 51.67
CA PRO A 270 -25.13 25.30 51.05
C PRO A 270 -25.33 25.83 49.62
#